data_AF-A0A7K1B5W7-F1
#
_entry.id   AF-A0A7K1B5W7-F1
#
_cell.length_a   1.000
_cell.length_b   1.000
_cell.length_c   1.000
_cell.angle_alpha   90.00
_cell.angle_beta   90.00
_cell.angle_gamma   90.00
#
_symmetry.space_group_name_H-M   'P 1'
#
loop_
_entity.id
_entity.type
_entity.pdbx_description
1 polymer ?
#
loop_
_entity_poly.entity_id
_entity_poly.type
_entity_poly.pdbx_seq_one_letter_code
_entity_poly.pdbx_strand_id
1 'polypeptide(L)'
;MRPAPEPSGGLGGEQIERGRGEAVEGGEGGEAVEAVEAGDAHTWWWFADDHELRLPEPRLAGGLVSSGDGHHVRTLTGTTVVRDLVVDPARLVPGASVDRAFVTTRPGRTERFLIEAPCGTWPAHLGVDALVERSVIRSAAAPRAGG
;
A
#
# COMPACT_ATOMS: atom_id res chain seq x y z
N MET A 1 -34.11 37.15 -34.61
CA MET A 1 -32.92 37.26 -33.75
C MET A 1 -33.41 37.18 -32.30
N ARG A 2 -33.21 36.04 -31.62
CA ARG A 2 -33.65 35.81 -30.23
C ARG A 2 -32.51 36.22 -29.27
N PRO A 3 -32.79 36.88 -28.13
CA PRO A 3 -31.77 37.17 -27.12
C PRO A 3 -31.31 35.88 -26.44
N ALA A 4 -30.06 35.86 -25.99
CA ALA A 4 -29.44 34.75 -25.28
C ALA A 4 -30.11 34.53 -23.90
N PRO A 5 -30.22 33.27 -23.42
CA PRO A 5 -30.72 33.01 -22.08
C PRO A 5 -29.71 33.44 -21.02
N GLU A 6 -30.21 34.13 -19.99
CA GLU A 6 -29.48 34.48 -18.76
C GLU A 6 -29.01 33.20 -18.02
N PRO A 7 -27.82 33.19 -17.41
CA PRO A 7 -27.36 32.05 -16.61
C PRO A 7 -28.23 31.93 -15.35
N SER A 8 -29.04 30.89 -15.33
CA SER A 8 -29.89 30.52 -14.21
C SER A 8 -29.11 29.61 -13.24
N GLY A 9 -29.21 29.93 -11.95
CA GLY A 9 -29.00 28.99 -10.86
C GLY A 9 -27.55 28.80 -10.43
N GLY A 10 -27.21 29.41 -9.29
CA GLY A 10 -25.96 29.13 -8.58
C GLY A 10 -25.78 27.64 -8.34
N LEU A 11 -24.61 27.13 -8.71
CA LEU A 11 -24.15 25.83 -8.28
C LEU A 11 -24.02 25.90 -6.76
N GLY A 12 -24.92 25.19 -6.07
CA GLY A 12 -24.83 24.97 -4.64
C GLY A 12 -23.44 24.46 -4.33
N GLY A 13 -22.69 25.23 -3.54
CA GLY A 13 -21.43 24.81 -2.99
C GLY A 13 -21.69 23.65 -2.06
N GLU A 14 -21.70 22.44 -2.59
CA GLU A 14 -21.53 21.24 -1.79
C GLU A 14 -20.16 21.41 -1.12
N GLN A 15 -20.18 21.70 0.18
CA GLN A 15 -18.97 21.77 0.98
C GLN A 15 -18.32 20.39 0.89
N ILE A 16 -17.32 20.25 0.02
CA ILE A 16 -16.36 19.16 0.13
C ILE A 16 -15.76 19.34 1.53
N GLU A 17 -16.13 18.46 2.46
CA GLU A 17 -15.45 18.39 3.74
C GLU A 17 -13.97 18.27 3.44
N ARG A 18 -13.20 19.31 3.79
CA ARG A 18 -11.76 19.31 3.63
C ARG A 18 -11.23 18.26 4.59
N GLY A 19 -11.11 17.02 4.11
CA GLY A 19 -10.47 15.98 4.89
C GLY A 19 -9.07 16.44 5.26
N ARG A 20 -8.72 16.23 6.52
CA ARG A 20 -7.40 16.59 7.03
C ARG A 20 -6.40 15.64 6.38
N GLY A 21 -5.58 16.14 5.46
CA GLY A 21 -4.45 15.38 4.92
C GLY A 21 -3.35 15.32 5.97
N GLU A 22 -2.85 14.13 6.26
CA GLU A 22 -1.66 13.95 7.10
C GLU A 22 -0.45 13.81 6.17
N ALA A 23 0.54 14.68 6.37
CA ALA A 23 1.81 14.53 5.69
C ALA A 23 2.54 13.35 6.34
N VAL A 24 2.80 12.31 5.54
CA VAL A 24 3.55 11.15 6.00
C VAL A 24 4.97 11.33 5.50
N GLU A 25 5.91 11.61 6.41
CA GLU A 25 7.30 11.79 6.03
C GLU A 25 7.92 10.46 5.56
N GLY A 26 8.02 10.30 4.25
CA GLY A 26 8.89 9.33 3.60
C GLY A 26 10.27 9.94 3.36
N GLY A 27 11.14 9.96 4.37
CA GLY A 27 12.51 10.48 4.24
C GLY A 27 12.62 12.01 4.27
N GLU A 28 13.85 12.54 4.39
CA GLU A 28 14.10 14.00 4.45
C GLU A 28 13.44 14.72 3.26
N GLY A 29 12.32 15.40 3.50
CA GLY A 29 11.67 16.27 2.51
C GLY A 29 10.16 16.10 2.27
N GLY A 30 9.46 15.17 2.93
CA GLY A 30 8.00 15.08 2.80
C GLY A 30 7.53 14.77 1.38
N GLU A 31 8.16 13.80 0.72
CA GLU A 31 7.96 13.52 -0.72
C GLU A 31 6.62 12.83 -1.05
N ALA A 32 5.86 12.46 -0.02
CA ALA A 32 4.53 11.88 -0.11
C ALA A 32 3.58 12.56 0.87
N VAL A 33 2.35 12.84 0.42
CA VAL A 33 1.26 13.24 1.32
C VAL A 33 0.10 12.27 1.13
N GLU A 34 -0.42 11.77 2.24
CA GLU A 34 -1.69 11.06 2.21
C GLU A 34 -2.81 12.11 2.10
N ALA A 35 -3.33 12.24 0.88
CA ALA A 35 -4.38 13.19 0.61
C ALA A 35 -5.71 12.55 0.98
N VAL A 36 -6.24 12.93 2.15
CA VAL A 36 -7.65 12.76 2.53
C VAL A 36 -8.04 11.32 2.91
N GLU A 37 -8.32 11.13 4.20
CA GLU A 37 -9.21 10.06 4.64
C GLU A 37 -10.67 10.52 4.47
N ALA A 38 -11.47 9.71 3.79
CA ALA A 38 -12.92 9.89 3.68
C ALA A 38 -13.59 8.58 4.12
N GLY A 39 -13.89 8.47 5.42
CA GLY A 39 -14.28 7.19 6.02
C GLY A 39 -13.11 6.20 5.99
N ASP A 40 -13.33 5.02 5.41
CA ASP A 40 -12.30 3.97 5.25
C ASP A 40 -11.45 4.13 3.98
N ALA A 41 -11.78 5.10 3.12
CA ALA A 41 -11.09 5.33 1.85
C ALA A 41 -9.93 6.32 2.00
N HIS A 42 -8.87 6.11 1.22
CA HIS A 42 -7.71 6.99 1.17
C HIS A 42 -7.03 7.02 -0.18
N THR A 43 -6.20 8.05 -0.38
CA THR A 43 -5.38 8.17 -1.57
C THR A 43 -4.00 8.77 -1.26
N TRP A 44 -3.06 8.51 -2.16
CA TRP A 44 -1.68 8.97 -2.06
C TRP A 44 -1.38 10.02 -3.12
N TRP A 45 -0.66 11.05 -2.72
CA TRP A 45 -0.10 12.03 -3.65
C TRP A 45 1.42 12.07 -3.50
N TRP A 46 2.10 11.98 -4.63
CA TRP A 46 3.56 12.02 -4.73
C TRP A 46 3.98 13.30 -5.44
N PHE A 47 5.03 13.96 -4.96
CA PHE A 47 5.46 15.26 -5.49
C PHE A 47 6.71 15.17 -6.39
N ALA A 48 7.13 13.96 -6.72
CA ALA A 48 8.24 13.68 -7.62
C ALA A 48 7.88 12.50 -8.53
N ASP A 49 8.55 12.41 -9.68
CA ASP A 49 8.41 11.26 -10.56
C ASP A 49 8.94 9.99 -9.88
N ASP A 50 8.45 8.82 -10.29
CA ASP A 50 8.76 7.53 -9.64
C ASP A 50 10.26 7.26 -9.46
N HIS A 51 11.09 7.69 -10.41
CA HIS A 51 12.54 7.48 -10.41
C HIS A 51 13.33 8.54 -9.61
N GLU A 52 12.65 9.59 -9.17
CA GLU A 52 13.17 10.69 -8.36
C GLU A 52 12.77 10.55 -6.89
N LEU A 53 11.76 9.74 -6.58
CA LEU A 53 11.33 9.44 -5.22
C LEU A 53 12.46 8.80 -4.39
N ARG A 54 12.69 9.37 -3.21
CA ARG A 54 13.67 8.97 -2.20
C ARG A 54 12.97 8.30 -1.03
N LEU A 55 12.21 7.25 -1.32
CA LEU A 55 11.52 6.48 -0.29
C LEU A 55 12.52 5.86 0.70
N PRO A 56 12.23 5.88 2.02
CA PRO A 56 13.07 5.21 3.00
C PRO A 56 13.19 3.71 2.74
N GLU A 57 14.28 3.10 3.22
CA GLU A 57 14.42 1.64 3.20
C GLU A 57 13.19 0.98 3.86
N PRO A 58 12.51 0.04 3.18
CA PRO A 58 11.31 -0.61 3.71
C PRO A 58 11.54 -1.32 5.04
N ARG A 59 10.77 -0.93 6.06
CA ARG A 59 10.76 -1.59 7.37
C ARG A 59 9.38 -2.14 7.66
N LEU A 60 9.20 -3.44 7.42
CA LEU A 60 7.95 -4.17 7.61
C LEU A 60 8.12 -5.20 8.73
N ALA A 61 7.16 -5.23 9.67
CA ALA A 61 6.97 -6.32 10.63
C ALA A 61 5.62 -6.99 10.33
N GLY A 62 5.43 -8.25 10.73
CA GLY A 62 4.19 -8.93 10.38
C GLY A 62 3.93 -10.25 11.08
N GLY A 63 2.84 -10.88 10.68
CA GLY A 63 2.35 -12.16 11.17
C GLY A 63 1.73 -12.98 10.05
N LEU A 64 1.79 -14.30 10.13
CA LEU A 64 1.03 -15.20 9.25
C LEU A 64 0.24 -16.15 10.15
N VAL A 65 -1.08 -16.16 9.98
CA VAL A 65 -1.98 -17.03 10.73
C VAL A 65 -2.69 -17.94 9.74
N SER A 66 -2.66 -19.25 9.98
CA SER A 66 -3.51 -20.18 9.24
C SER A 66 -4.94 -20.11 9.80
N SER A 67 -5.93 -19.95 8.94
CA SER A 67 -7.35 -20.04 9.30
C SER A 67 -7.94 -21.44 9.08
N GLY A 68 -7.13 -22.40 8.59
CA GLY A 68 -7.58 -23.73 8.20
C GLY A 68 -7.88 -23.84 6.70
N ASP A 69 -8.02 -25.08 6.22
CA ASP A 69 -8.45 -25.42 4.84
C ASP A 69 -7.65 -24.78 3.69
N GLY A 70 -6.39 -24.41 3.93
CA GLY A 70 -5.52 -23.78 2.93
C GLY A 70 -5.61 -22.25 2.89
N HIS A 71 -6.36 -21.64 3.80
CA HIS A 71 -6.43 -20.18 3.94
C HIS A 71 -5.45 -19.67 5.01
N HIS A 72 -4.77 -18.57 4.67
CA HIS A 72 -3.83 -17.90 5.55
C HIS A 72 -4.07 -16.39 5.54
N VAL A 73 -4.05 -15.76 6.71
CA VAL A 73 -4.10 -14.31 6.84
C VAL A 73 -2.70 -13.78 7.14
N ARG A 74 -2.19 -12.95 6.24
CA ARG A 74 -0.93 -12.25 6.38
C ARG A 74 -1.16 -10.81 6.84
N THR A 75 -0.55 -10.42 7.94
CA THR A 75 -0.50 -9.03 8.41
C THR A 75 0.89 -8.44 8.18
N LEU A 76 0.95 -7.20 7.71
CA LEU A 76 2.18 -6.42 7.56
C LEU A 76 1.96 -5.00 8.09
N THR A 77 2.83 -4.54 8.98
CA THR A 77 2.84 -3.18 9.52
C THR A 77 4.16 -2.53 9.15
N GLY A 78 4.09 -1.41 8.41
CA GLY A 78 5.27 -0.62 8.07
C GLY A 78 5.57 0.41 9.14
N THR A 79 6.85 0.66 9.43
CA THR A 79 7.28 1.89 10.13
C THR A 79 7.70 2.99 9.17
N THR A 80 7.82 2.66 7.89
CA THR A 80 8.05 3.57 6.77
C THR A 80 6.94 3.40 5.73
N VAL A 81 6.81 4.38 4.83
CA VAL A 81 5.98 4.22 3.63
C VAL A 81 6.65 3.19 2.72
N VAL A 82 5.88 2.20 2.26
CA VAL A 82 6.29 1.22 1.25
C VAL A 82 5.28 1.32 0.13
N ARG A 83 5.73 1.83 -1.02
CA ARG A 83 4.89 2.01 -2.20
C ARG A 83 4.75 0.68 -2.96
N ASP A 84 3.54 0.41 -3.45
CA ASP A 84 3.25 -0.69 -4.37
C ASP A 84 3.72 -2.06 -3.85
N LEU A 85 3.49 -2.34 -2.56
CA LEU A 85 3.82 -3.61 -1.92
C LEU A 85 3.07 -4.77 -2.57
N VAL A 86 3.82 -5.77 -2.99
CA VAL A 86 3.32 -7.05 -3.51
C VAL A 86 3.71 -8.14 -2.52
N VAL A 87 2.78 -9.07 -2.25
CA VAL A 87 3.04 -10.33 -1.55
C VAL A 87 2.86 -11.44 -2.57
N ASP A 88 3.92 -12.22 -2.84
CA ASP A 88 3.92 -13.27 -3.87
C ASP A 88 4.06 -14.66 -3.22
N PRO A 89 2.95 -15.26 -2.72
CA PRO A 89 3.01 -16.56 -2.07
C PRO A 89 3.31 -17.71 -3.04
N ALA A 90 3.07 -17.54 -4.35
CA ALA A 90 3.32 -18.56 -5.36
C ALA A 90 4.80 -18.93 -5.49
N ARG A 91 5.70 -18.01 -5.11
CA ARG A 91 7.14 -18.26 -5.02
C ARG A 91 7.54 -19.23 -3.91
N LEU A 92 6.72 -19.33 -2.86
CA LEU A 92 6.98 -20.23 -1.74
C LEU A 92 6.19 -21.53 -1.89
N VAL A 93 4.93 -21.43 -2.33
CA VAL A 93 4.01 -22.55 -2.45
C VAL A 93 3.39 -22.52 -3.85
N PRO A 94 3.77 -23.44 -4.76
CA PRO A 94 3.17 -23.53 -6.07
C PRO A 94 1.65 -23.65 -6.00
N GLY A 95 0.94 -22.79 -6.74
CA GLY A 95 -0.52 -22.74 -6.74
C GLY A 95 -1.14 -21.87 -5.64
N ALA A 96 -0.33 -21.23 -4.80
CA ALA A 96 -0.84 -20.22 -3.88
C ALA A 96 -1.15 -18.89 -4.57
N SER A 97 -2.16 -18.19 -4.08
CA SER A 97 -2.62 -16.89 -4.57
C SER A 97 -2.80 -15.91 -3.41
N VAL A 98 -2.92 -14.62 -3.72
CA VAL A 98 -3.25 -13.55 -2.76
C VAL A 98 -4.42 -12.74 -3.29
N ASP A 99 -5.26 -12.26 -2.40
CA ASP A 99 -6.47 -11.49 -2.73
C ASP A 99 -6.18 -10.13 -3.37
N ARG A 100 -5.06 -9.49 -3.02
CA ARG A 100 -4.67 -8.17 -3.53
C ARG A 100 -3.16 -7.96 -3.61
N ALA A 101 -2.76 -7.02 -4.45
CA ALA A 101 -1.38 -6.61 -4.67
C ALA A 101 -1.29 -5.09 -4.90
N PHE A 102 -0.06 -4.55 -4.96
CA PHE A 102 0.23 -3.13 -5.17
C PHE A 102 -0.36 -2.22 -4.09
N VAL A 103 -0.20 -2.65 -2.83
CA VAL A 103 -0.70 -1.92 -1.66
C VAL A 103 0.34 -0.91 -1.21
N THR A 104 -0.02 0.36 -1.05
CA THR A 104 0.89 1.34 -0.44
C THR A 104 0.66 1.38 1.07
N THR A 105 1.70 1.13 1.86
CA THR A 105 1.59 1.07 3.32
C THR A 105 1.65 2.45 3.94
N ARG A 106 0.81 2.69 4.95
CA ARG A 106 0.96 3.83 5.85
C ARG A 106 1.81 3.43 7.07
N PRO A 107 2.74 4.27 7.53
CA PRO A 107 3.46 4.04 8.77
C PRO A 107 2.50 3.81 9.95
N GLY A 108 2.75 2.76 10.73
CA GLY A 108 1.95 2.39 11.90
C GLY A 108 0.62 1.71 11.60
N ARG A 109 0.18 1.62 10.33
CA ARG A 109 -1.02 0.87 9.95
C ARG A 109 -0.69 -0.54 9.49
N THR A 110 -1.60 -1.45 9.79
CA THR A 110 -1.48 -2.87 9.45
C THR A 110 -2.30 -3.19 8.22
N GLU A 111 -1.61 -3.62 7.17
CA GLU A 111 -2.20 -4.20 5.97
C GLU A 111 -2.47 -5.69 6.16
N ARG A 112 -3.62 -6.16 5.66
CA ARG A 112 -4.00 -7.58 5.67
C ARG A 112 -4.07 -8.13 4.25
N PHE A 113 -3.56 -9.33 4.05
CA PHE A 113 -3.62 -10.07 2.80
C PHE A 113 -4.18 -11.45 3.09
N LEU A 114 -5.18 -11.87 2.31
CA LEU A 114 -5.70 -13.23 2.35
C LEU A 114 -4.96 -14.05 1.31
N ILE A 115 -4.31 -15.10 1.77
CA ILE A 115 -3.55 -16.04 0.95
C ILE A 115 -4.35 -17.34 0.90
N GLU A 116 -4.53 -17.85 -0.31
CA GLU A 116 -5.09 -19.17 -0.54
C GLU A 116 -3.99 -20.07 -1.07
N ALA A 117 -3.88 -21.28 -0.53
CA ALA A 117 -2.91 -22.27 -0.95
C ALA A 117 -3.56 -23.65 -0.96
N PRO A 118 -3.08 -24.60 -1.79
CA PRO A 118 -3.56 -25.96 -1.75
C PRO A 118 -3.43 -26.56 -0.34
N CYS A 119 -4.48 -27.21 0.16
CA CYS A 119 -4.52 -27.69 1.55
C CYS A 119 -3.31 -28.58 1.89
N GLY A 120 -2.68 -28.32 3.04
CA GLY A 120 -1.52 -29.07 3.53
C GLY A 120 -0.19 -28.77 2.84
N THR A 121 -0.15 -27.83 1.88
CA THR A 121 1.09 -27.52 1.15
C THR A 121 1.92 -26.42 1.79
N TRP A 122 1.37 -25.66 2.73
CA TRP A 122 2.12 -24.60 3.42
C TRP A 122 3.18 -25.21 4.35
N PRO A 123 4.48 -24.93 4.16
CA PRO A 123 5.52 -25.47 5.02
C PRO A 123 5.42 -24.91 6.44
N ALA A 124 5.30 -25.78 7.43
CA ALA A 124 5.14 -25.39 8.84
C ALA A 124 6.32 -24.58 9.41
N HIS A 125 7.50 -24.66 8.77
CA HIS A 125 8.71 -23.95 9.16
C HIS A 125 8.86 -22.58 8.46
N LEU A 126 8.07 -22.28 7.43
CA LEU A 126 8.09 -20.96 6.79
C LEU A 126 7.33 -19.98 7.69
N GLY A 127 8.11 -19.29 8.52
CA GLY A 127 7.64 -18.20 9.35
C GLY A 127 7.37 -16.91 8.57
N VAL A 128 6.97 -15.89 9.32
CA VAL A 128 6.64 -14.54 8.85
C VAL A 128 7.69 -13.99 7.88
N ASP A 129 8.96 -14.20 8.20
CA ASP A 129 10.07 -13.57 7.50
C ASP A 129 10.26 -14.11 6.09
N ALA A 130 9.83 -15.33 5.77
CA ALA A 130 10.03 -15.88 4.42
C ALA A 130 9.24 -15.14 3.32
N LEU A 131 8.14 -14.46 3.68
CA LEU A 131 7.35 -13.60 2.79
C LEU A 131 7.87 -12.15 2.74
N VAL A 132 8.91 -11.80 3.49
CA VAL A 132 9.46 -10.43 3.54
C VAL A 132 10.93 -10.44 3.18
N GLU A 133 11.65 -11.47 3.58
CA GLU A 133 13.07 -11.67 3.35
C GLU A 133 13.31 -12.22 1.93
N ARG A 134 13.78 -11.32 1.07
CA ARG A 134 14.55 -11.61 -0.15
C ARG A 134 13.86 -12.32 -1.32
N SER A 135 12.58 -12.67 -1.29
CA SER A 135 11.92 -13.27 -2.49
C SER A 135 10.67 -12.58 -3.01
N VAL A 136 10.32 -11.40 -2.50
CA VAL A 136 9.18 -10.64 -2.99
C VAL A 136 9.67 -9.36 -3.63
N ILE A 137 9.20 -9.07 -4.86
CA ILE A 137 9.59 -7.87 -5.59
C ILE A 137 9.18 -6.67 -4.74
N ARG A 138 10.17 -5.95 -4.24
CA ARG A 138 9.98 -4.65 -3.60
C ARG A 138 10.20 -3.60 -4.66
N SER A 139 9.25 -2.67 -4.82
CA SER A 139 9.58 -1.38 -5.40
C SER A 139 10.28 -0.57 -4.31
N ALA A 140 11.61 -0.60 -4.30
CA ALA A 140 12.42 0.34 -3.56
C ALA A 140 13.29 1.06 -4.58
N ALA A 141 13.34 2.40 -4.50
CA ALA A 141 14.37 3.15 -5.20
C ALA A 141 15.73 2.60 -4.72
N ALA A 142 16.54 2.07 -5.63
CA ALA A 142 17.87 1.62 -5.27
C ALA A 142 18.63 2.81 -4.65
N PRO A 143 19.32 2.64 -3.51
CA PRO A 143 20.16 3.70 -2.98
C PRO A 143 21.20 4.05 -4.05
N ARG A 144 21.16 5.28 -4.57
CA ARG A 144 22.25 5.79 -5.40
C ARG A 144 23.49 5.83 -4.50
N ALA A 145 24.49 5.03 -4.84
CA ALA A 145 25.80 5.16 -4.23
C ALA A 145 26.27 6.61 -4.40
N GLY A 146 26.52 7.30 -3.29
CA GLY A 146 27.07 8.64 -3.31
C GLY A 146 28.47 8.64 -3.93
N GLY A 147 28.74 9.62 -4.79
CA GLY A 147 30.03 9.87 -5.43
C GLY A 147 29.86 10.37 -6.85
#